data_AF-A0A1I8B575-F1
#
_entry.id   AF-A0A1I8B575-F1
#
_cell.length_a   1.000
_cell.length_b   1.000
_cell.length_c   1.000
_cell.angle_alpha   90.00
_cell.angle_beta   90.00
_cell.angle_gamma   90.00
#
_symmetry.space_group_name_H-M   'P 1'
#
loop_
_entity.id
_entity.type
_entity.pdbx_description
1 polymer ?
#
loop_
_entity_poly.entity_id
_entity_poly.type
_entity_poly.pdbx_seq_one_letter_code
_entity_poly.pdbx_strand_id
1 'polypeptide(L)'
;MAFIAINEGMNTGSRSASTSDSLQLQKDCKVVYGEFVPVGGSKMHGEAKDKVIVNNPNLPNELIVSGGDKSYKVTLQVENQNNNCTAKNDKKPVKCTIKGDKLTGKIIFDIADGPSVHVPFKNTPIFVGNKCEIVYENYNNKDHKMTLYMNKVKLMIAPSDKQIVKTCGAGN
;
A
#
# COMPACT_ATOMS: atom_id res chain seq x y z
N MET A 1 54.06 43.07 39.27
CA MET A 1 54.48 41.67 39.04
C MET A 1 53.74 40.79 40.01
N ALA A 2 52.89 39.88 39.52
CA ALA A 2 52.56 38.62 40.17
C ALA A 2 51.80 37.75 39.16
N PHE A 3 52.24 36.50 39.10
CA PHE A 3 51.85 35.28 38.38
C PHE A 3 50.35 35.13 38.00
N ILE A 4 49.96 34.29 37.02
CA ILE A 4 49.84 32.83 37.17
C ILE A 4 49.78 32.13 35.80
N ALA A 5 50.27 30.88 35.83
CA ALA A 5 50.50 29.94 34.75
C ALA A 5 49.26 29.20 34.20
N ILE A 6 49.46 28.75 32.97
CA ILE A 6 48.94 27.62 32.18
C ILE A 6 48.10 26.57 32.93
N ASN A 7 46.95 26.22 32.36
CA ASN A 7 46.34 24.90 32.53
C ASN A 7 46.06 24.29 31.16
N GLU A 8 46.78 23.21 30.84
CA GLU A 8 46.48 22.31 29.73
C GLU A 8 45.60 21.19 30.27
N GLY A 9 44.51 20.90 29.57
CA GLY A 9 43.58 19.83 29.95
C GLY A 9 42.73 19.45 28.76
N MET A 10 43.32 18.66 27.87
CA MET A 10 42.67 17.97 26.76
C MET A 10 41.34 17.34 27.18
N ASN A 11 40.27 17.66 26.45
CA ASN A 11 39.25 16.66 26.18
C ASN A 11 39.06 16.54 24.67
N THR A 12 39.47 15.37 24.21
CA THR A 12 39.45 14.87 22.84
C THR A 12 38.09 14.99 22.18
N GLY A 13 38.08 15.38 20.91
CA GLY A 13 37.02 14.99 19.99
C GLY A 13 36.22 16.13 19.37
N SER A 14 36.89 17.06 18.68
CA SER A 14 36.24 17.75 17.55
C SER A 14 35.97 16.73 16.44
N ARG A 15 34.85 15.99 16.55
CA ARG A 15 34.23 15.37 15.40
C ARG A 15 33.28 16.40 14.82
N SER A 16 33.63 16.88 13.62
CA SER A 16 32.72 17.54 12.70
C SER A 16 31.44 16.70 12.57
N ALA A 17 30.39 17.08 13.29
CA ALA A 17 29.04 16.65 12.97
C ALA A 17 28.49 17.72 12.03
N SER A 18 28.63 17.43 10.74
CA SER A 18 27.88 18.09 9.68
C SER A 18 26.42 18.16 10.12
N THR A 19 25.88 19.37 10.28
CA THR A 19 24.44 19.59 10.42
C THR A 19 23.83 19.24 9.07
N SER A 20 23.60 17.95 8.85
CA SER A 20 22.83 17.48 7.71
C SER A 20 21.39 17.93 7.95
N ASP A 21 20.98 18.88 7.13
CA ASP A 21 19.62 19.34 6.81
C ASP A 21 18.69 18.20 6.31
N SER A 22 18.79 16.99 6.87
CA SER A 22 18.06 15.80 6.42
C SER A 22 16.89 15.40 7.32
N LEU A 23 16.54 16.21 8.33
CA LEU A 23 15.41 15.93 9.23
C LEU A 23 14.03 16.43 8.72
N GLN A 24 13.94 17.13 7.58
CA GLN A 24 12.66 17.63 7.05
C GLN A 24 11.90 16.68 6.10
N LEU A 25 12.39 15.46 5.87
CA LEU A 25 11.75 14.49 4.96
C LEU A 25 11.56 13.10 5.57
N GLN A 26 11.44 13.00 6.89
CA GLN A 26 10.81 11.83 7.50
C GLN A 26 9.31 11.90 7.25
N LYS A 27 8.88 11.42 6.08
CA LYS A 27 7.48 11.16 5.80
C LYS A 27 6.99 10.17 6.86
N ASP A 28 6.08 10.60 7.73
CA ASP A 28 5.35 9.70 8.62
C ASP A 28 4.63 8.64 7.78
N CYS A 29 5.25 7.48 7.57
CA CYS A 29 4.67 6.37 6.84
C CYS A 29 3.62 5.69 7.72
N LYS A 30 2.42 6.26 7.79
CA LYS A 30 1.30 5.67 8.52
C LYS A 30 0.82 4.42 7.76
N VAL A 31 0.80 3.26 8.43
CA VAL A 31 0.19 2.04 7.89
C VAL A 31 -1.19 1.85 8.51
N VAL A 32 -2.20 1.66 7.68
CA VAL A 32 -3.58 1.36 8.08
C VAL A 32 -3.92 -0.05 7.62
N TYR A 33 -4.22 -0.94 8.55
CA TYR A 33 -4.74 -2.27 8.21
C TYR A 33 -6.24 -2.16 7.98
N GLY A 34 -6.68 -2.48 6.78
CA GLY A 34 -8.08 -2.44 6.39
C GLY A 34 -8.68 -3.83 6.19
N GLU A 35 -10.00 -3.86 6.14
CA GLU A 35 -10.79 -5.03 5.78
C GLU A 35 -11.85 -4.64 4.75
N PHE A 36 -12.21 -5.59 3.88
CA PHE A 36 -13.26 -5.35 2.91
C PHE A 36 -14.64 -5.44 3.58
N VAL A 37 -15.38 -4.35 3.52
CA VAL A 37 -16.75 -4.23 4.00
C VAL A 37 -17.70 -4.20 2.80
N PRO A 38 -18.68 -5.13 2.73
CA PRO A 38 -19.68 -5.15 1.69
C PRO A 38 -20.57 -3.89 1.75
N VAL A 39 -20.74 -3.19 0.63
CA VAL A 39 -21.65 -2.03 0.53
C VAL A 39 -23.00 -2.49 -0.02
N GLY A 40 -24.09 -2.25 0.73
CA GLY A 40 -25.46 -2.51 0.27
C GLY A 40 -25.81 -3.99 0.03
N GLY A 41 -25.25 -4.92 0.82
CA GLY A 41 -25.49 -6.36 0.64
C GLY A 41 -24.68 -7.01 -0.48
N SER A 42 -23.90 -6.23 -1.23
CA SER A 42 -22.95 -6.74 -2.22
C SER A 42 -21.92 -7.60 -1.51
N LYS A 43 -21.82 -8.90 -1.80
CA LYS A 43 -20.63 -9.67 -1.42
C LYS A 43 -19.41 -8.92 -1.96
N MET A 44 -18.24 -9.11 -1.36
CA MET A 44 -16.94 -8.58 -1.83
C MET A 44 -16.69 -8.78 -3.35
N HIS A 45 -17.47 -9.67 -3.98
CA HIS A 45 -17.48 -10.01 -5.40
C HIS A 45 -18.90 -10.05 -5.97
N GLY A 46 -19.75 -9.08 -5.54
CA GLY A 46 -21.19 -8.97 -5.80
C GLY A 46 -21.59 -9.66 -7.09
N GLU A 47 -22.32 -10.77 -6.96
CA GLU A 47 -22.94 -11.48 -8.09
C GLU A 47 -22.11 -11.54 -9.39
N ALA A 48 -20.80 -11.77 -9.30
CA ALA A 48 -20.00 -12.09 -10.48
C ALA A 48 -20.45 -13.39 -11.17
N LYS A 49 -21.48 -14.07 -10.66
CA LYS A 49 -22.05 -15.31 -11.19
C LYS A 49 -22.51 -15.19 -12.65
N ASP A 50 -23.00 -14.03 -13.09
CA ASP A 50 -23.57 -13.92 -14.43
C ASP A 50 -22.55 -13.63 -15.54
N LYS A 51 -21.28 -13.32 -15.20
CA LYS A 51 -20.17 -13.14 -16.17
C LYS A 51 -18.80 -13.51 -15.59
N VAL A 52 -18.65 -14.68 -14.95
CA VAL A 52 -17.31 -15.19 -14.61
C VAL A 52 -16.59 -15.55 -15.90
N ILE A 53 -15.77 -14.65 -16.40
CA ILE A 53 -14.80 -14.97 -17.45
C ILE A 53 -13.63 -15.68 -16.75
N VAL A 54 -13.44 -16.96 -17.07
CA VAL A 54 -12.34 -17.77 -16.52
C VAL A 54 -11.00 -17.24 -17.03
N ASN A 55 -9.96 -17.30 -16.20
CA ASN A 55 -8.61 -16.93 -16.61
C ASN A 55 -8.06 -17.94 -17.62
N ASN A 56 -7.44 -17.46 -18.69
CA ASN A 56 -6.68 -18.28 -19.59
C ASN A 56 -5.27 -18.51 -19.00
N PRO A 57 -4.87 -19.77 -18.72
CA PRO A 57 -3.57 -20.06 -18.13
C PRO A 57 -2.38 -19.72 -19.04
N ASN A 58 -2.63 -19.50 -20.35
CA ASN A 58 -1.59 -19.16 -21.33
C ASN A 58 -1.35 -17.65 -21.48
N LEU A 59 -2.20 -16.81 -20.87
CA LEU A 59 -2.07 -15.37 -20.92
C LEU A 59 -1.60 -14.81 -19.57
N PRO A 60 -0.78 -13.74 -19.57
CA PRO A 60 -0.43 -13.08 -18.33
C PRO A 60 -1.68 -12.43 -17.72
N ASN A 61 -1.73 -12.41 -16.39
CA ASN A 61 -2.73 -11.62 -15.68
C ASN A 61 -2.35 -10.13 -15.76
N GLU A 62 -3.31 -9.23 -15.81
CA GLU A 62 -3.09 -7.80 -15.89
C GLU A 62 -3.72 -7.07 -14.71
N LEU A 63 -2.96 -6.18 -14.07
CA LEU A 63 -3.44 -5.27 -13.05
C LEU A 63 -3.53 -3.86 -13.65
N ILE A 64 -4.72 -3.26 -13.60
CA ILE A 64 -4.98 -1.89 -14.04
C ILE A 64 -5.49 -1.10 -12.86
N VAL A 65 -4.90 0.07 -12.63
CA VAL A 65 -5.25 0.96 -11.52
C VAL A 65 -5.56 2.35 -12.07
N SER A 66 -6.67 2.91 -11.60
CA SER A 66 -7.19 4.20 -12.07
C SER A 66 -8.04 4.90 -11.02
N GLY A 67 -8.34 6.18 -11.22
CA GLY A 67 -9.33 6.91 -10.43
C GLY A 67 -8.72 7.74 -9.30
N GLY A 68 -9.52 8.60 -8.66
CA GLY A 68 -9.07 9.59 -7.70
C GLY A 68 -8.12 10.66 -8.25
N ASP A 69 -7.94 11.71 -7.46
CA ASP A 69 -7.10 12.86 -7.81
C ASP A 69 -5.66 12.74 -7.28
N LYS A 70 -5.39 11.74 -6.46
CA LYS A 70 -4.09 11.51 -5.84
C LYS A 70 -3.27 10.49 -6.64
N SER A 71 -1.95 10.71 -6.67
CA SER A 71 -1.03 9.65 -7.06
C SER A 71 -1.07 8.53 -6.01
N TYR A 72 -1.19 7.28 -6.43
CA TYR A 72 -1.02 6.13 -5.54
C TYR A 72 -0.50 4.93 -6.32
N LYS A 73 0.01 3.94 -5.59
CA LYS A 73 0.41 2.64 -6.13
C LYS A 73 -0.39 1.55 -5.47
N VAL A 74 -0.70 0.50 -6.22
CA VAL A 74 -1.31 -0.71 -5.70
C VAL A 74 -0.36 -1.86 -5.90
N THR A 75 -0.06 -2.58 -4.83
CA THR A 75 0.74 -3.80 -4.87
C THR A 75 -0.13 -4.98 -4.48
N LEU A 76 -0.27 -5.94 -5.39
CA LEU A 76 -0.86 -7.24 -5.14
C LEU A 76 0.25 -8.21 -4.70
N GLN A 77 0.22 -8.61 -3.43
CA GLN A 77 1.12 -9.60 -2.85
C GLN A 77 0.34 -10.89 -2.57
N VAL A 78 0.76 -12.00 -3.17
CA VAL A 78 0.10 -13.30 -3.06
C VAL A 78 0.96 -14.23 -2.21
N GLU A 79 0.35 -14.93 -1.26
CA GLU A 79 1.02 -15.93 -0.44
C GLU A 79 1.57 -17.07 -1.32
N ASN A 80 2.76 -17.55 -0.98
CA ASN A 80 3.47 -18.61 -1.69
C ASN A 80 3.83 -18.27 -3.15
N GLN A 81 3.80 -16.99 -3.53
CA GLN A 81 4.32 -16.49 -4.80
C GLN A 81 5.31 -15.36 -4.53
N ASN A 82 6.53 -15.49 -5.04
CA ASN A 82 7.58 -14.48 -4.84
C ASN A 82 7.42 -13.25 -5.74
N ASN A 83 6.39 -13.23 -6.60
CA ASN A 83 6.15 -12.18 -7.58
C ASN A 83 5.03 -11.27 -7.08
N ASN A 84 5.40 -10.09 -6.59
CA ASN A 84 4.45 -9.01 -6.36
C ASN A 84 4.10 -8.34 -7.70
N CYS A 85 2.83 -7.95 -7.87
CA CYS A 85 2.43 -7.15 -9.02
C CYS A 85 2.05 -5.74 -8.58
N THR A 86 2.79 -4.74 -9.05
CA THR A 86 2.60 -3.34 -8.66
C THR A 86 2.19 -2.48 -9.85
N ALA A 87 1.06 -1.79 -9.72
CA ALA A 87 0.56 -0.83 -10.71
C ALA A 87 0.44 0.57 -10.10
N LYS A 88 0.59 1.60 -10.93
CA LYS A 88 0.42 3.01 -10.53
C LYS A 88 -0.96 3.50 -10.98
N ASN A 89 -1.44 4.57 -10.36
CA ASN A 89 -2.63 5.29 -10.83
C ASN A 89 -2.36 6.06 -12.14
N ASP A 90 -2.14 5.33 -13.24
CA ASP A 90 -1.87 5.90 -14.56
C ASP A 90 -2.71 5.24 -15.67
N LYS A 91 -3.67 4.37 -15.29
CA LYS A 91 -4.55 3.60 -16.19
C LYS A 91 -3.80 2.63 -17.11
N LYS A 92 -2.48 2.41 -16.92
CA LYS A 92 -1.71 1.50 -17.76
C LYS A 92 -1.78 0.08 -17.19
N PRO A 93 -2.05 -0.94 -18.04
CA PRO A 93 -2.01 -2.32 -17.60
C PRO A 93 -0.59 -2.74 -17.24
N VAL A 94 -0.44 -3.40 -16.10
CA VAL A 94 0.80 -4.06 -15.67
C VAL A 94 0.60 -5.56 -15.79
N LYS A 95 1.49 -6.23 -16.55
CA LYS A 95 1.49 -7.69 -16.66
C LYS A 95 2.04 -8.32 -15.38
N CYS A 96 1.19 -9.07 -14.70
CA CYS A 96 1.48 -9.86 -13.51
C CYS A 96 1.80 -11.30 -13.90
N THR A 97 2.88 -11.85 -13.35
CA THR A 97 3.24 -13.28 -13.42
C THR A 97 2.65 -14.06 -12.24
N ILE A 98 1.45 -13.67 -11.79
CA ILE A 98 0.71 -14.32 -10.71
C ILE A 98 -0.15 -15.43 -11.32
N LYS A 99 -0.15 -16.62 -10.71
CA LYS A 99 -0.88 -17.79 -11.20
C LYS A 99 -1.99 -18.22 -10.24
N GLY A 100 -3.06 -18.80 -10.78
CA GLY A 100 -4.16 -19.41 -10.03
C GLY A 100 -5.44 -18.58 -10.05
N ASP A 101 -6.57 -19.26 -9.85
CA ASP A 101 -7.91 -18.66 -9.93
C ASP A 101 -8.42 -18.13 -8.59
N LYS A 102 -7.99 -18.71 -7.48
CA LYS A 102 -8.31 -18.25 -6.13
C LYS A 102 -7.04 -18.06 -5.34
N LEU A 103 -6.82 -16.84 -4.87
CA LEU A 103 -5.58 -16.41 -4.28
C LEU A 103 -5.77 -16.04 -2.81
N THR A 104 -4.73 -16.19 -2.01
CA THR A 104 -4.66 -15.67 -0.64
C THR A 104 -3.48 -14.73 -0.56
N GLY A 105 -3.60 -13.62 0.17
CA GLY A 105 -2.58 -12.59 0.22
C GLY A 105 -3.09 -11.27 0.73
N LYS A 106 -2.51 -10.18 0.25
CA LYS A 106 -2.93 -8.81 0.58
C LYS A 106 -2.75 -7.85 -0.58
N ILE A 107 -3.62 -6.85 -0.62
CA ILE A 107 -3.50 -5.68 -1.50
C ILE A 107 -2.99 -4.53 -0.65
N ILE A 108 -1.96 -3.85 -1.13
CA ILE A 108 -1.35 -2.69 -0.49
C ILE A 108 -1.63 -1.47 -1.35
N PHE A 109 -2.22 -0.43 -0.77
CA PHE A 109 -2.46 0.86 -1.41
C PHE A 109 -1.53 1.91 -0.82
N ASP A 110 -0.50 2.31 -1.56
CA ASP A 110 0.44 3.35 -1.16
C ASP A 110 -0.02 4.70 -1.70
N ILE A 111 -0.72 5.48 -0.87
CA ILE A 111 -1.28 6.79 -1.26
C ILE A 111 -0.18 7.87 -1.14
N ALA A 112 -0.01 8.69 -2.18
CA ALA A 112 0.88 9.85 -2.10
C ALA A 112 0.44 10.76 -0.96
N ASP A 113 1.42 11.13 -0.14
CA ASP A 113 1.27 11.98 1.05
C ASP A 113 0.16 11.54 2.02
N GLY A 114 -0.13 10.23 2.02
CA GLY A 114 -1.11 9.59 2.87
C GLY A 114 -0.60 8.27 3.44
N PRO A 115 -1.49 7.51 4.10
CA PRO A 115 -1.13 6.21 4.65
C PRO A 115 -0.97 5.14 3.56
N SER A 116 -0.20 4.11 3.88
CA SER A 116 -0.28 2.83 3.16
C SER A 116 -1.41 1.99 3.75
N VAL A 117 -2.35 1.54 2.93
CA VAL A 117 -3.50 0.75 3.37
C VAL A 117 -3.30 -0.71 2.99
N HIS A 118 -3.23 -1.60 3.98
CA HIS A 118 -2.99 -3.03 3.79
C HIS A 118 -4.28 -3.80 3.99
N VAL A 119 -4.71 -4.55 2.97
CA VAL A 119 -6.00 -5.24 2.99
C VAL A 119 -5.80 -6.72 2.66
N PRO A 120 -5.94 -7.64 3.63
CA PRO A 120 -5.80 -9.06 3.38
C PRO A 120 -7.01 -9.61 2.60
N PHE A 121 -6.77 -10.67 1.84
CA PHE A 121 -7.80 -11.45 1.14
C PHE A 121 -7.47 -12.94 1.24
N LYS A 122 -8.49 -13.80 1.19
CA LYS A 122 -8.34 -15.26 1.34
C LYS A 122 -9.21 -16.01 0.35
N ASN A 123 -8.59 -16.92 -0.39
CA ASN A 123 -9.25 -17.76 -1.39
C ASN A 123 -10.13 -16.97 -2.37
N THR A 124 -9.59 -15.87 -2.88
CA THR A 124 -10.32 -14.82 -3.58
C THR A 124 -10.02 -14.82 -5.09
N PRO A 125 -11.04 -14.78 -5.98
CA PRO A 125 -10.84 -14.59 -7.41
C PRO A 125 -10.56 -13.13 -7.74
N ILE A 126 -9.28 -12.75 -7.68
CA ILE A 126 -8.83 -11.37 -7.94
C ILE A 126 -8.85 -11.04 -9.44
N PHE A 127 -8.48 -12.01 -10.29
CA PHE A 127 -8.48 -11.85 -11.74
C PHE A 127 -9.71 -12.51 -12.36
N VAL A 128 -10.38 -11.77 -13.25
CA VAL A 128 -11.50 -12.24 -14.07
C VAL A 128 -11.14 -11.97 -15.53
N GLY A 129 -11.08 -13.03 -16.35
CA GLY A 129 -10.63 -12.94 -17.74
C GLY A 129 -9.19 -12.41 -17.86
N ASN A 130 -8.29 -12.89 -17.00
CA ASN A 130 -6.90 -12.43 -16.85
C ASN A 130 -6.76 -10.95 -16.45
N LYS A 131 -7.81 -10.28 -15.99
CA LYS A 131 -7.76 -8.84 -15.65
C LYS A 131 -8.23 -8.58 -14.22
N CYS A 132 -7.52 -7.71 -13.52
CA CYS A 132 -7.92 -7.09 -12.26
C CYS A 132 -7.92 -5.57 -12.45
N GLU A 133 -9.10 -4.96 -12.37
CA GLU A 133 -9.27 -3.52 -12.55
C GLU A 133 -9.70 -2.89 -11.23
N ILE A 134 -8.87 -1.97 -10.73
CA ILE A 134 -9.13 -1.24 -9.50
C ILE A 134 -9.34 0.24 -9.87
N VAL A 135 -10.54 0.74 -9.56
CA VAL A 135 -10.90 2.15 -9.73
C VAL A 135 -11.08 2.77 -8.34
N TYR A 136 -10.13 3.58 -7.91
CA TYR A 136 -10.24 4.30 -6.65
C TYR A 136 -11.27 5.44 -6.79
N GLU A 137 -12.19 5.54 -5.82
CA GLU A 137 -13.21 6.58 -5.78
C GLU A 137 -12.81 7.68 -4.79
N ASN A 138 -12.64 7.34 -3.51
CA ASN A 138 -12.34 8.32 -2.47
C ASN A 138 -11.70 7.67 -1.22
N TYR A 139 -11.03 8.49 -0.40
CA TYR A 139 -10.55 8.14 0.94
C TYR A 139 -11.01 9.20 1.95
N ASN A 140 -11.78 8.78 2.95
CA ASN A 140 -12.20 9.63 4.04
C ASN A 140 -11.10 9.67 5.11
N ASN A 141 -10.40 10.80 5.21
CA ASN A 141 -9.31 10.99 6.18
C ASN A 141 -9.77 10.95 7.65
N LYS A 142 -11.06 11.22 7.94
CA LYS A 142 -11.60 11.22 9.30
C LYS A 142 -11.82 9.81 9.82
N ASP A 143 -12.41 8.95 8.99
CA ASP A 143 -12.78 7.59 9.37
C ASP A 143 -11.82 6.52 8.82
N HIS A 144 -10.77 6.94 8.10
CA HIS A 144 -9.82 6.09 7.38
C HIS A 144 -10.45 5.07 6.43
N LYS A 145 -11.65 5.37 5.90
CA LYS A 145 -12.40 4.52 4.98
C LYS A 145 -12.02 4.81 3.53
N MET A 146 -11.71 3.78 2.77
CA MET A 146 -11.46 3.87 1.33
C MET A 146 -12.64 3.28 0.56
N THR A 147 -13.09 3.97 -0.48
CA THR A 147 -14.10 3.45 -1.42
C THR A 147 -13.48 3.27 -2.78
N LEU A 148 -13.72 2.12 -3.41
CA LEU A 148 -13.18 1.77 -4.73
C LEU A 148 -14.12 0.81 -5.46
N TYR A 149 -13.86 0.60 -6.74
CA TYR A 149 -14.41 -0.51 -7.51
C TYR A 149 -13.31 -1.50 -7.81
N MET A 150 -13.57 -2.79 -7.62
CA MET A 150 -12.70 -3.87 -8.06
C MET A 150 -13.49 -4.75 -9.01
N ASN A 151 -13.02 -4.87 -10.26
CA ASN A 151 -13.73 -5.60 -11.32
C ASN A 151 -15.22 -5.17 -11.43
N LYS A 152 -15.46 -3.86 -11.38
CA LYS A 152 -16.80 -3.21 -11.41
C LYS A 152 -17.68 -3.43 -10.17
N VAL A 153 -17.20 -4.13 -9.16
CA VAL A 153 -17.90 -4.28 -7.88
C VAL A 153 -17.48 -3.15 -6.94
N LYS A 154 -18.45 -2.37 -6.43
CA LYS A 154 -18.20 -1.33 -5.44
C LYS A 154 -17.84 -1.95 -4.08
N LEU A 155 -16.72 -1.52 -3.51
CA LEU A 155 -16.19 -2.00 -2.23
C LEU A 155 -15.84 -0.82 -1.33
N MET A 156 -16.02 -1.04 -0.02
CA MET A 156 -15.49 -0.18 1.02
C MET A 156 -14.41 -0.94 1.77
N ILE A 157 -13.26 -0.32 1.99
CA ILE A 157 -12.24 -0.81 2.91
C ILE A 157 -12.34 0.05 4.17
N ALA A 158 -12.63 -0.58 5.30
CA ALA A 158 -12.67 0.07 6.61
C ALA A 158 -11.41 -0.30 7.41
N PRO A 159 -10.91 0.58 8.29
CA PRO A 159 -9.81 0.23 9.19
C PRO A 159 -10.25 -0.89 10.14
N SER A 160 -9.40 -1.90 10.30
CA SER A 160 -9.59 -2.98 11.29
C SER A 160 -9.12 -2.53 12.69
N ASP A 161 -9.58 -3.21 13.74
CA ASP A 161 -9.17 -2.96 15.14
C ASP A 161 -7.66 -3.21 15.40
N LYS A 162 -6.98 -3.89 14.46
CA LYS A 162 -5.51 -4.07 14.45
C LYS A 162 -4.81 -2.80 13.97
N GLN A 163 -5.06 -1.69 14.66
CA GLN A 163 -4.42 -0.41 14.36
C GLN A 163 -3.07 -0.31 15.10
N ILE A 164 -1.98 -0.24 14.35
CA ILE A 164 -0.77 0.43 14.85
C ILE A 164 -0.28 1.33 13.71
N VAL A 165 -0.40 2.63 13.91
CA VAL A 165 0.38 3.63 13.18
C VAL A 165 1.84 3.38 13.54
N LYS A 166 2.54 2.56 12.76
CA LYS A 166 3.98 2.43 12.93
C LYS A 166 4.60 3.66 12.28
N THR A 167 5.04 4.64 13.08
CA THR A 167 5.98 5.65 12.61
C THR A 167 7.19 4.90 12.08
N CYS A 168 7.58 5.11 10.83
CA CYS A 168 8.83 4.56 10.33
C CYS A 168 9.97 5.17 11.16
N GLY A 169 10.48 4.41 12.13
CA GLY A 169 11.70 4.76 12.82
C GLY A 169 12.83 4.91 11.81
N ALA A 170 13.65 5.93 12.00
CA ALA A 170 14.96 6.06 11.39
C ALA A 170 15.64 4.68 11.38
N GLY A 171 16.15 4.26 10.23
CA GLY A 171 16.83 2.98 10.09
C GLY A 171 17.91 2.82 11.16
N ASN A 172 17.96 1.63 11.75
CA ASN A 172 19.17 1.14 12.41
C ASN A 172 20.30 1.04 11.40
#